data_AF-A0A1W9QDB4-F1
#
_entry.id   AF-A0A1W9QDB4-F1
#
_cell.length_a   1.000
_cell.length_b   1.000
_cell.length_c   1.000
_cell.angle_alpha   90.00
_cell.angle_beta   90.00
_cell.angle_gamma   90.00
#
_symmetry.space_group_name_H-M   'P 1'
#
loop_
_entity.id
_entity.type
_entity.pdbx_description
1 polymer ?
#
loop_
_entity_poly.entity_id
_entity_poly.type
_entity_poly.pdbx_seq_one_letter_code
_entity_poly.pdbx_strand_id
1 'polypeptide(L)'
;MRVLEEKGPVPGWRSVWALLVLLVSLCWASVALATEKPAAVRLGDEVVFTLERPLGKQTAKERAAAAEAALEALVLEEPGEIKIIRKPGSSLLQVGSTTIVELTEEDQIAEGRADLESYVSEVAMKVRSGLEREQRRSRIARRVLSISSVVFLGLIALLLLRAVRTWARSADEWVDAQGDRIGALRIHTVELMHPAAAREAVRIGTQGALWLLRFGILYAWGLLTLSLFDSTRALAQRMTGRLFSPGAEFLERLGAQVPILVAFLIGAVVLLIAVRFALAYFAAIEKGEVDSDWARPETARVTGRLVAFGIVLGAMLFVVPLLTGKDDGLLTRVGVLALGAVALALTPLWASCALGIRLVYARHIRVGDFVVYGGHAGRVLEVGLFDITLIDDEDMSVRVPHLMSLWHVTRAPVHRRERRERVRRGRER
;
A
#
# COMPACT_ATOMS: atom_id res chain seq x y z
N MET A 1 4.58 -123.10 -9.47
CA MET A 1 5.35 -122.13 -8.65
C MET A 1 4.35 -121.17 -8.01
N ARG A 2 4.30 -121.11 -6.68
CA ARG A 2 3.55 -120.10 -5.90
C ARG A 2 4.18 -118.71 -6.09
N VAL A 3 3.45 -117.69 -5.60
CA VAL A 3 3.86 -116.31 -5.18
C VAL A 3 3.29 -115.24 -6.11
N LEU A 4 2.54 -114.20 -5.71
CA LEU A 4 1.80 -113.79 -4.50
C LEU A 4 0.72 -112.82 -5.01
N GLU A 5 -0.55 -113.02 -4.66
CA GLU A 5 -1.66 -112.14 -5.02
C GLU A 5 -1.81 -111.06 -3.92
N GLU A 6 -1.25 -109.87 -4.19
CA GLU A 6 -1.36 -108.69 -3.31
C GLU A 6 -2.75 -108.05 -3.50
N LYS A 7 -3.70 -108.39 -2.61
CA LYS A 7 -5.01 -107.73 -2.55
C LYS A 7 -4.85 -106.32 -2.00
N GLY A 8 -4.88 -105.32 -2.89
CA GLY A 8 -5.03 -103.92 -2.52
C GLY A 8 -6.31 -103.67 -1.70
N PRO A 9 -6.29 -102.77 -0.70
CA PRO A 9 -7.44 -102.53 0.15
C PRO A 9 -8.58 -101.87 -0.63
N VAL A 10 -9.69 -102.61 -0.75
CA VAL A 10 -10.97 -102.10 -1.25
C VAL A 10 -11.45 -100.97 -0.32
N PRO A 11 -11.66 -99.74 -0.82
CA PRO A 11 -12.09 -98.63 0.01
C PRO A 11 -13.50 -98.91 0.56
N GLY A 12 -13.61 -98.98 1.90
CA GLY A 12 -14.86 -99.24 2.58
C GLY A 12 -15.91 -98.17 2.27
N TRP A 13 -17.19 -98.53 2.40
CA TRP A 13 -18.36 -97.68 2.12
C TRP A 13 -18.26 -96.26 2.72
N ARG A 14 -17.59 -96.10 3.87
CA ARG A 14 -17.33 -94.81 4.52
C ARG A 14 -16.43 -93.86 3.71
N SER A 15 -15.44 -94.37 2.99
CA SER A 15 -14.56 -93.58 2.11
C SER A 15 -15.28 -93.06 0.86
N VAL A 16 -16.24 -93.83 0.34
CA VAL A 16 -17.07 -93.41 -0.80
C VAL A 16 -18.01 -92.28 -0.39
N TRP A 17 -18.63 -92.38 0.80
CA TRP A 17 -19.45 -91.29 1.35
C TRP A 17 -18.63 -90.04 1.68
N ALA A 18 -17.40 -90.18 2.19
CA ALA A 18 -16.52 -89.05 2.42
C ALA A 18 -16.16 -88.33 1.11
N LEU A 19 -15.84 -89.07 0.04
CA LEU A 19 -15.58 -88.51 -1.29
C LEU A 19 -16.82 -87.87 -1.91
N LEU A 20 -18.01 -88.46 -1.73
CA LEU A 20 -19.27 -87.89 -2.22
C LEU A 20 -19.66 -86.62 -1.45
N VAL A 21 -19.48 -86.58 -0.13
CA VAL A 21 -19.69 -85.37 0.67
C VAL A 21 -18.65 -84.30 0.33
N LEU A 22 -17.41 -84.67 0.05
CA LEU A 22 -16.36 -83.73 -0.38
C LEU A 22 -16.62 -83.20 -1.79
N LEU A 23 -17.10 -84.04 -2.72
CA LEU A 23 -17.53 -83.62 -4.06
C LEU A 23 -18.79 -82.77 -4.02
N VAL A 24 -19.78 -83.11 -3.20
CA VAL A 24 -20.99 -82.30 -3.00
C VAL A 24 -20.65 -80.99 -2.29
N SER A 25 -19.71 -81.00 -1.33
CA SER A 25 -19.21 -79.78 -0.67
C SER A 25 -18.38 -78.91 -1.62
N LEU A 26 -17.58 -79.49 -2.53
CA LEU A 26 -16.89 -78.75 -3.58
C LEU A 26 -17.88 -78.22 -4.63
N CYS A 27 -18.90 -78.98 -4.97
CA CYS A 27 -19.92 -78.59 -5.93
C CYS A 27 -20.84 -77.49 -5.35
N TRP A 28 -21.15 -77.54 -4.05
CA TRP A 28 -21.82 -76.45 -3.32
C TRP A 28 -20.91 -75.23 -3.13
N ALA A 29 -19.60 -75.41 -2.94
CA ALA A 29 -18.65 -74.30 -2.88
C ALA A 29 -18.50 -73.56 -4.23
N SER A 30 -18.68 -74.25 -5.36
CA SER A 30 -18.71 -73.60 -6.68
C SER A 30 -20.04 -72.89 -7.00
N VAL A 31 -21.14 -73.23 -6.32
CA VAL A 31 -22.46 -72.58 -6.49
C VAL A 31 -22.66 -71.43 -5.49
N ALA A 32 -21.69 -71.15 -4.64
CA ALA A 32 -21.59 -69.92 -3.87
C ALA A 32 -20.79 -68.84 -4.62
N LEU A 33 -21.06 -68.66 -5.92
CA LEU A 33 -20.76 -67.40 -6.59
C LEU A 33 -21.62 -66.34 -5.88
N ALA A 34 -20.96 -65.51 -5.09
CA ALA A 34 -21.56 -64.44 -4.32
C ALA A 34 -22.61 -63.70 -5.17
N THR A 35 -23.87 -63.88 -4.81
CA THR A 35 -24.95 -63.01 -5.27
C THR A 35 -24.77 -61.69 -4.52
N GLU A 36 -23.84 -60.86 -4.99
CA GLU A 36 -23.72 -59.49 -4.51
C GLU A 36 -25.08 -58.80 -4.69
N LYS A 37 -25.50 -58.06 -3.67
CA LYS A 37 -26.79 -57.38 -3.70
C LYS A 37 -26.75 -56.29 -4.78
N PRO A 38 -27.79 -56.20 -5.63
CA PRO A 38 -27.85 -55.14 -6.63
C PRO A 38 -27.82 -53.76 -5.96
N ALA A 39 -27.01 -52.85 -6.51
CA ALA A 39 -26.84 -51.49 -6.02
C ALA A 39 -27.41 -50.49 -7.03
N ALA A 40 -28.46 -49.78 -6.62
CA ALA A 40 -29.07 -48.73 -7.43
C ALA A 40 -28.25 -47.44 -7.37
N VAL A 41 -28.04 -46.81 -8.54
CA VAL A 41 -27.42 -45.48 -8.69
C VAL A 41 -28.52 -44.43 -8.69
N ARG A 42 -28.49 -43.53 -7.71
CA ARG A 42 -29.48 -42.48 -7.54
C ARG A 42 -28.94 -41.10 -7.93
N LEU A 43 -29.83 -40.27 -8.46
CA LEU A 43 -29.59 -38.85 -8.64
C LEU A 43 -30.77 -38.10 -7.98
N GLY A 44 -30.54 -37.56 -6.78
CA GLY A 44 -31.62 -37.04 -5.94
C GLY A 44 -32.57 -38.15 -5.48
N ASP A 45 -33.86 -38.03 -5.80
CA ASP A 45 -34.90 -39.01 -5.44
C ASP A 45 -35.15 -40.08 -6.54
N GLU A 46 -34.48 -39.99 -7.70
CA GLU A 46 -34.70 -40.87 -8.86
C GLU A 46 -33.60 -41.94 -8.98
N VAL A 47 -33.99 -43.20 -9.23
CA VAL A 47 -33.05 -44.30 -9.54
C VAL A 47 -32.78 -44.29 -11.04
N VAL A 48 -31.54 -44.05 -11.44
CA VAL A 48 -31.17 -43.88 -12.86
C VAL A 48 -30.88 -45.23 -13.53
N PHE A 49 -30.12 -46.11 -12.86
CA PHE A 49 -29.83 -47.49 -13.27
C PHE A 49 -29.32 -48.32 -12.08
N THR A 50 -29.25 -49.64 -12.24
CA THR A 50 -28.79 -50.58 -11.21
C THR A 50 -27.54 -51.29 -11.67
N LEU A 51 -26.58 -51.47 -10.76
CA LEU A 51 -25.37 -52.27 -11.00
C LEU A 51 -25.45 -53.54 -10.15
N GLU A 52 -25.32 -54.69 -10.81
CA GLU A 52 -25.41 -56.00 -10.16
C GLU A 52 -24.07 -56.72 -10.06
N ARG A 53 -23.08 -56.35 -10.90
CA ARG A 53 -21.80 -57.05 -11.00
C ARG A 53 -20.63 -56.22 -10.46
N PRO A 54 -19.60 -56.85 -9.87
CA PRO A 54 -18.35 -56.18 -9.53
C PRO A 54 -17.52 -55.91 -10.79
N LEU A 55 -16.66 -54.88 -10.74
CA LEU A 55 -15.70 -54.56 -11.81
C LEU A 55 -14.29 -54.55 -11.24
N GLY A 56 -13.49 -55.56 -11.60
CA GLY A 56 -12.13 -55.72 -11.10
C GLY A 56 -12.08 -55.92 -9.58
N LYS A 57 -11.66 -54.89 -8.83
CA LYS A 57 -11.60 -54.88 -7.35
C LYS A 57 -12.75 -54.13 -6.68
N GLN A 58 -13.63 -53.49 -7.45
CA GLN A 58 -14.73 -52.68 -6.91
C GLN A 58 -16.01 -53.52 -6.84
N THR A 59 -16.66 -53.51 -5.68
CA THR A 59 -17.97 -54.14 -5.49
C THR A 59 -19.07 -53.36 -6.22
N ALA A 60 -20.22 -54.00 -6.50
CA ALA A 60 -21.35 -53.32 -7.13
C ALA A 60 -21.79 -52.04 -6.37
N LYS A 61 -21.70 -52.07 -5.03
CA LYS A 61 -22.01 -50.93 -4.16
C LYS A 61 -21.00 -49.78 -4.27
N GLU A 62 -19.71 -50.09 -4.35
CA GLU A 62 -18.66 -49.06 -4.50
C GLU A 62 -18.72 -48.39 -5.87
N ARG A 63 -19.01 -49.17 -6.93
CA ARG A 63 -19.25 -48.63 -8.27
C ARG A 63 -20.46 -47.68 -8.28
N ALA A 64 -21.55 -48.08 -7.61
CA ALA A 64 -22.74 -47.24 -7.52
C ALA A 64 -22.45 -45.92 -6.79
N ALA A 65 -21.78 -45.97 -5.64
CA ALA A 65 -21.39 -44.76 -4.90
C ALA A 65 -20.45 -43.85 -5.69
N ALA A 66 -19.52 -44.41 -6.46
CA ALA A 66 -18.63 -43.64 -7.33
C ALA A 66 -19.41 -42.95 -8.47
N ALA A 67 -20.39 -43.65 -9.05
CA ALA A 67 -21.26 -43.10 -10.08
C ALA A 67 -22.18 -41.99 -9.52
N GLU A 68 -22.73 -42.17 -8.32
CA GLU A 68 -23.53 -41.13 -7.63
C GLU A 68 -22.70 -39.87 -7.37
N ALA A 69 -21.49 -40.03 -6.81
CA ALA A 69 -20.58 -38.90 -6.56
C ALA A 69 -20.19 -38.17 -7.85
N ALA A 70 -19.97 -38.91 -8.94
CA ALA A 70 -19.70 -38.33 -10.26
C ALA A 70 -20.90 -37.56 -10.81
N LEU A 71 -22.12 -38.10 -10.65
CA LEU A 71 -23.36 -37.46 -11.06
C LEU A 71 -23.64 -36.18 -10.25
N GLU A 72 -23.46 -36.20 -8.93
CA GLU A 72 -23.63 -35.03 -8.07
C GLU A 72 -22.66 -33.89 -8.41
N ALA A 73 -21.39 -34.23 -8.69
CA ALA A 73 -20.40 -33.24 -9.12
C ALA A 73 -20.83 -32.54 -10.43
N LEU A 74 -21.39 -33.29 -11.37
CA LEU A 74 -21.87 -32.78 -12.66
C LEU A 74 -23.16 -31.93 -12.56
N VAL A 75 -23.91 -32.00 -11.46
CA VAL A 75 -25.07 -31.11 -11.23
C VAL A 75 -24.63 -29.66 -10.98
N LEU A 76 -23.40 -29.48 -10.46
CA LEU A 76 -22.83 -28.17 -10.13
C LEU A 76 -22.10 -27.50 -11.30
N GLU A 77 -21.72 -28.26 -12.33
CA GLU A 77 -20.96 -27.80 -13.50
C GLU A 77 -21.85 -27.47 -14.72
N GLU A 78 -21.28 -26.79 -15.72
CA GLU A 78 -21.97 -26.51 -16.98
C GLU A 78 -22.25 -27.81 -17.78
N PRO A 79 -23.33 -27.86 -18.57
CA PRO A 79 -23.73 -29.08 -19.26
C PRO A 79 -22.66 -29.52 -20.27
N GLY A 80 -21.87 -30.51 -19.90
CA GLY A 80 -20.97 -31.23 -20.80
C GLY A 80 -21.77 -32.13 -21.74
N GLU A 81 -21.25 -32.30 -22.96
CA GLU A 81 -21.78 -33.29 -23.90
C GLU A 81 -21.51 -34.69 -23.36
N ILE A 82 -22.53 -35.57 -23.37
CA ILE A 82 -22.38 -36.98 -22.99
C ILE A 82 -21.66 -37.68 -24.14
N LYS A 83 -20.47 -38.22 -23.85
CA LYS A 83 -19.67 -39.01 -24.79
C LYS A 83 -19.60 -40.46 -24.33
N ILE A 84 -19.80 -41.37 -25.28
CA ILE A 84 -19.66 -42.81 -25.08
C ILE A 84 -18.30 -43.21 -25.67
N ILE A 85 -17.35 -43.60 -24.80
CA ILE A 85 -16.03 -44.07 -25.22
C ILE A 85 -16.05 -45.60 -25.22
N ARG A 86 -15.89 -46.19 -26.41
CA ARG A 86 -15.86 -47.64 -26.59
C ARG A 86 -14.48 -48.20 -26.20
N LYS A 87 -14.47 -49.30 -25.45
CA LYS A 87 -13.31 -50.14 -25.16
C LYS A 87 -13.60 -51.60 -25.53
N PRO A 88 -12.58 -52.46 -25.69
CA PRO A 88 -12.81 -53.90 -25.86
C PRO A 88 -13.54 -54.46 -24.63
N GLY A 89 -14.77 -54.99 -24.82
CA GLY A 89 -15.59 -55.61 -23.77
C GLY A 89 -16.25 -54.65 -22.76
N SER A 90 -16.15 -53.33 -22.95
CA SER A 90 -16.75 -52.33 -22.05
C SER A 90 -17.01 -51.00 -22.74
N SER A 91 -17.99 -50.24 -22.25
CA SER A 91 -18.30 -48.88 -22.70
C SER A 91 -18.26 -47.91 -21.54
N LEU A 92 -17.49 -46.83 -21.68
CA LEU A 92 -17.38 -45.76 -20.71
C LEU A 92 -18.39 -44.65 -21.02
N LEU A 93 -19.22 -44.32 -20.04
CA LEU A 93 -20.08 -43.14 -20.09
C LEU A 93 -19.34 -41.96 -19.46
N GLN A 94 -19.04 -40.93 -20.25
CA GLN A 94 -18.33 -39.73 -19.82
C GLN A 94 -19.16 -38.47 -20.09
N VAL A 95 -19.14 -37.51 -19.17
CA VAL A 95 -19.68 -36.15 -19.39
C VAL A 95 -18.54 -35.17 -19.20
N GLY A 96 -18.19 -34.44 -20.27
CA GLY A 96 -16.99 -33.59 -20.27
C GLY A 96 -15.72 -34.40 -20.01
N SER A 97 -15.08 -34.18 -18.86
CA SER A 97 -13.89 -34.92 -18.39
C SER A 97 -14.21 -36.01 -17.36
N THR A 98 -15.42 -36.05 -16.82
CA THR A 98 -15.77 -36.91 -15.68
C THR A 98 -16.38 -38.22 -16.17
N THR A 99 -15.75 -39.35 -15.84
CA THR A 99 -16.29 -40.68 -16.10
C THR A 99 -17.38 -40.98 -15.08
N ILE A 100 -18.60 -41.22 -15.56
CA ILE A 100 -19.75 -41.53 -14.71
C ILE A 100 -19.72 -43.00 -14.32
N VAL A 101 -19.62 -43.89 -15.31
CA VAL A 101 -19.61 -45.33 -15.09
C VAL A 101 -19.00 -46.05 -16.30
N GLU A 102 -18.29 -47.16 -16.04
CA GLU A 102 -17.87 -48.13 -17.05
C GLU A 102 -18.86 -49.29 -17.02
N LEU A 103 -19.58 -49.50 -18.13
CA LEU A 103 -20.57 -50.57 -18.29
C LEU A 103 -19.95 -51.72 -19.08
N THR A 104 -20.10 -52.95 -18.58
CA THR A 104 -19.54 -54.16 -19.19
C THR A 104 -20.63 -55.03 -19.83
N GLU A 105 -20.22 -55.99 -20.66
CA GLU A 105 -21.13 -57.02 -21.20
C GLU A 105 -21.80 -57.86 -20.09
N GLU A 106 -21.12 -58.03 -18.95
CA GLU A 106 -21.67 -58.71 -17.78
C GLU A 106 -22.83 -57.93 -17.13
N ASP A 107 -22.75 -56.59 -17.11
CA ASP A 107 -23.82 -55.72 -16.63
C ASP A 107 -25.03 -55.73 -17.59
N GLN A 108 -24.78 -55.83 -18.91
CA GLN A 108 -25.82 -55.96 -19.93
C GLN A 108 -26.61 -57.27 -19.79
N ILE A 109 -25.90 -58.38 -19.56
CA ILE A 109 -26.52 -59.71 -19.41
C ILE A 109 -27.33 -59.77 -18.11
N ALA A 110 -26.87 -59.14 -17.03
CA ALA A 110 -27.58 -59.06 -15.75
C ALA A 110 -28.95 -58.35 -15.87
N GLU A 111 -29.02 -57.26 -16.64
CA GLU A 111 -30.26 -56.51 -16.91
C GLU A 111 -31.13 -57.14 -18.03
N GLY A 112 -30.69 -58.27 -18.61
CA GLY A 112 -31.43 -59.01 -19.64
C GLY A 112 -31.53 -58.31 -21.00
N ARG A 113 -30.52 -57.51 -21.39
CA ARG A 113 -30.51 -56.75 -22.66
C ARG A 113 -29.74 -57.47 -23.76
N ALA A 114 -30.23 -57.35 -25.00
CA ALA A 114 -29.70 -58.09 -26.15
C ALA A 114 -28.42 -57.49 -26.75
N ASP A 115 -28.18 -56.18 -26.56
CA ASP A 115 -27.04 -55.48 -27.13
C ASP A 115 -26.45 -54.44 -26.15
N LEU A 116 -25.11 -54.37 -26.07
CA LEU A 116 -24.38 -53.46 -25.18
C LEU A 116 -24.58 -52.00 -25.60
N GLU A 117 -24.60 -51.71 -26.91
CA GLU A 117 -24.73 -50.33 -27.39
C GLU A 117 -26.12 -49.76 -27.10
N SER A 118 -27.15 -50.58 -27.29
CA SER A 118 -28.53 -50.24 -26.93
C SER A 118 -28.68 -49.97 -25.43
N TYR A 119 -28.10 -50.83 -24.58
CA TYR A 119 -28.13 -50.66 -23.12
C TYR A 119 -27.42 -49.38 -22.67
N VAL A 120 -26.21 -49.13 -23.16
CA VAL A 120 -25.42 -47.93 -22.82
C VAL A 120 -26.14 -46.67 -23.29
N SER A 121 -26.78 -46.70 -24.46
CA SER A 121 -27.57 -45.57 -24.98
C SER A 121 -28.83 -45.30 -24.14
N GLU A 122 -29.51 -46.35 -23.67
CA GLU A 122 -30.66 -46.22 -22.76
C GLU A 122 -30.24 -45.58 -21.42
N VAL A 123 -29.14 -46.06 -20.84
CA VAL A 123 -28.57 -45.51 -19.60
C VAL A 123 -28.12 -44.06 -19.81
N ALA A 124 -27.48 -43.76 -20.94
CA ALA A 124 -27.07 -42.39 -21.29
C ALA A 124 -28.27 -41.44 -21.39
N MET A 125 -29.40 -41.87 -21.97
CA MET A 125 -30.63 -41.06 -22.02
C MET A 125 -31.25 -40.84 -20.64
N LYS A 126 -31.29 -41.87 -19.79
CA LYS A 126 -31.78 -41.76 -18.41
C LYS A 126 -30.92 -40.79 -17.61
N VAL A 127 -29.60 -40.94 -17.67
CA VAL A 127 -28.63 -40.02 -17.06
C VAL A 127 -28.82 -38.59 -17.58
N ARG A 128 -28.96 -38.41 -18.89
CA ARG A 128 -29.22 -37.09 -19.50
C ARG A 128 -30.46 -36.43 -18.93
N SER A 129 -31.58 -37.14 -18.94
CA SER A 129 -32.87 -36.60 -18.51
C SER A 129 -32.92 -36.30 -17.00
N GLY A 130 -32.27 -37.13 -16.18
CA GLY A 130 -32.11 -36.88 -14.74
C GLY A 130 -31.23 -35.67 -14.46
N LEU A 131 -30.09 -35.57 -15.15
CA LEU A 131 -29.15 -34.46 -14.99
C LEU A 131 -29.75 -33.12 -15.44
N GLU A 132 -30.46 -33.10 -16.57
CA GLU A 132 -31.15 -31.90 -17.08
C GLU A 132 -32.21 -31.38 -16.09
N ARG A 133 -32.98 -32.27 -15.45
CA ARG A 133 -34.00 -31.90 -14.45
C ARG A 133 -33.39 -31.30 -13.19
N GLU A 134 -32.39 -31.96 -12.61
CA GLU A 134 -31.78 -31.50 -11.36
C GLU A 134 -30.97 -30.21 -11.56
N GLN A 135 -30.26 -30.10 -12.69
CA GLN A 135 -29.61 -28.85 -13.06
C GLN A 135 -30.62 -27.70 -13.25
N ARG A 136 -31.81 -27.95 -13.79
CA ARG A 136 -32.86 -26.92 -13.93
C ARG A 136 -33.35 -26.43 -12.57
N ARG A 137 -33.56 -27.34 -11.61
CA ARG A 137 -33.98 -27.04 -10.23
C ARG A 137 -32.94 -26.19 -9.51
N SER A 138 -31.66 -26.60 -9.59
CA SER A 138 -30.51 -25.90 -9.01
C SER A 138 -30.31 -24.49 -9.59
N ARG A 139 -30.49 -24.33 -10.92
CA ARG A 139 -30.41 -23.02 -11.60
C ARG A 139 -31.52 -22.06 -11.16
N ILE A 140 -32.74 -22.55 -10.95
CA ILE A 140 -33.87 -21.72 -10.49
C ILE A 140 -33.61 -21.22 -9.07
N ALA A 141 -33.19 -22.11 -8.17
CA ALA A 141 -32.86 -21.74 -6.78
C ALA A 141 -31.74 -20.69 -6.72
N ARG A 142 -30.66 -20.87 -7.51
CA ARG A 142 -29.55 -19.90 -7.59
C ARG A 142 -29.98 -18.55 -8.15
N ARG A 143 -30.84 -18.51 -9.17
CA ARG A 143 -31.37 -17.25 -9.73
C ARG A 143 -32.23 -16.49 -8.72
N VAL A 144 -33.11 -17.18 -8.00
CA VAL A 144 -33.97 -16.56 -6.99
C VAL A 144 -33.15 -16.01 -5.81
N LEU A 145 -32.12 -16.74 -5.37
CA LEU A 145 -31.19 -16.28 -4.33
C LEU A 145 -30.36 -15.06 -4.78
N SER A 146 -29.90 -15.04 -6.03
CA SER A 146 -29.15 -13.91 -6.59
C SER A 146 -30.04 -12.65 -6.68
N ILE A 147 -31.28 -12.78 -7.18
CA ILE A 147 -32.22 -11.65 -7.29
C ILE A 147 -32.57 -11.08 -5.90
N SER A 148 -32.90 -11.94 -4.93
CA SER A 148 -33.24 -11.49 -3.57
C SER A 148 -32.07 -10.79 -2.87
N SER A 149 -30.85 -11.29 -3.07
CA SER A 149 -29.63 -10.71 -2.48
C SER A 149 -29.28 -9.34 -3.10
N VAL A 150 -29.53 -9.14 -4.40
CA VAL A 150 -29.36 -7.82 -5.05
C VAL A 150 -30.33 -6.79 -4.51
N VAL A 151 -31.59 -7.17 -4.31
CA VAL A 151 -32.61 -6.29 -3.71
C VAL A 151 -32.24 -5.94 -2.27
N PHE A 152 -31.75 -6.91 -1.50
CA PHE A 152 -31.30 -6.70 -0.13
C PHE A 152 -30.09 -5.77 -0.03
N LEU A 153 -29.06 -5.98 -0.86
CA LEU A 153 -27.88 -5.09 -0.95
C LEU A 153 -28.25 -3.68 -1.44
N GLY A 154 -29.19 -3.57 -2.39
CA GLY A 154 -29.73 -2.29 -2.84
C GLY A 154 -30.45 -1.53 -1.74
N LEU A 155 -31.23 -2.23 -0.91
CA LEU A 155 -31.90 -1.64 0.24
C LEU A 155 -30.89 -1.12 1.28
N ILE A 156 -29.84 -1.89 1.59
CA ILE A 156 -28.76 -1.46 2.49
C ILE A 156 -28.02 -0.24 1.95
N ALA A 157 -27.65 -0.24 0.66
CA ALA A 157 -26.98 0.90 0.03
C ALA A 157 -27.86 2.16 0.08
N LEU A 158 -29.17 2.02 -0.15
CA LEU A 158 -30.12 3.11 -0.09
C LEU A 158 -30.30 3.65 1.33
N LEU A 159 -30.30 2.78 2.35
CA LEU A 159 -30.29 3.18 3.76
C LEU A 159 -28.99 3.90 4.15
N LEU A 160 -27.83 3.43 3.70
CA LEU A 160 -26.54 4.08 3.92
C LEU A 160 -26.48 5.46 3.24
N LEU A 161 -26.96 5.58 2.00
CA LEU A 161 -27.05 6.88 1.31
C LEU A 161 -27.98 7.85 2.03
N ARG A 162 -29.10 7.37 2.60
CA ARG A 162 -29.98 8.18 3.44
C ARG A 162 -29.31 8.59 4.74
N ALA A 163 -28.63 7.67 5.42
CA ALA A 163 -27.87 7.96 6.63
C ALA A 163 -26.80 9.04 6.36
N VAL A 164 -25.98 8.88 5.32
CA VAL A 164 -24.98 9.89 4.92
C VAL A 164 -25.63 11.25 4.64
N ARG A 165 -26.84 11.29 4.08
CA ARG A 165 -27.57 12.55 3.86
C ARG A 165 -28.06 13.20 5.16
N THR A 166 -28.50 12.40 6.14
CA THR A 166 -28.90 12.91 7.46
C THR A 166 -27.70 13.40 8.29
N TRP A 167 -26.56 12.69 8.20
CA TRP A 167 -25.32 13.07 8.87
C TRP A 167 -24.69 14.30 8.21
N ALA A 168 -24.79 14.42 6.88
CA ALA A 168 -24.39 15.63 6.17
C ALA A 168 -25.16 16.87 6.65
N ARG A 169 -26.48 16.77 6.79
CA ARG A 169 -27.31 17.86 7.31
C ARG A 169 -26.99 18.16 8.77
N SER A 170 -26.80 17.13 9.58
CA SER A 170 -26.43 17.29 11.00
C SER A 170 -25.03 17.89 11.16
N ALA A 171 -24.11 17.59 10.24
CA ALA A 171 -22.76 18.15 10.23
C ALA A 171 -22.78 19.62 9.78
N ASP A 172 -23.56 19.98 8.76
CA ASP A 172 -23.76 21.38 8.36
C ASP A 172 -24.43 22.17 9.50
N GLU A 173 -25.46 21.62 10.15
CA GLU A 173 -26.14 22.23 11.30
C GLU A 173 -25.23 22.33 12.53
N TRP A 174 -24.36 21.35 12.78
CA TRP A 174 -23.37 21.40 13.86
C TRP A 174 -22.27 22.41 13.55
N VAL A 175 -21.80 22.50 12.31
CA VAL A 175 -20.82 23.52 11.88
C VAL A 175 -21.41 24.92 11.98
N ASP A 176 -22.69 25.11 11.64
CA ASP A 176 -23.40 26.38 11.80
C ASP A 176 -23.65 26.71 13.29
N ALA A 177 -24.03 25.72 14.11
CA ALA A 177 -24.29 25.92 15.55
C ALA A 177 -23.01 26.12 16.38
N GLN A 178 -21.90 25.48 16.01
CA GLN A 178 -20.60 25.65 16.66
C GLN A 178 -19.81 26.84 16.07
N GLY A 179 -20.21 27.36 14.90
CA GLY A 179 -19.55 28.44 14.16
C GLY A 179 -19.44 29.76 14.94
N ASP A 180 -20.39 30.04 15.85
CA ASP A 180 -20.32 31.19 16.76
C ASP A 180 -19.37 30.97 17.95
N ARG A 181 -19.12 29.71 18.36
CA ARG A 181 -18.17 29.38 19.45
C ARG A 181 -16.74 29.20 18.96
N ILE A 182 -16.54 28.79 17.71
CA ILE A 182 -15.22 28.72 17.08
C ILE A 182 -14.69 30.13 16.74
N GLY A 183 -15.56 31.16 16.81
CA GLY A 183 -15.20 32.59 16.76
C GLY A 183 -14.44 33.13 17.98
N ALA A 184 -14.08 32.30 18.97
CA ALA A 184 -13.40 32.76 20.19
C ALA A 184 -12.10 32.01 20.52
N LEU A 185 -11.42 31.36 19.56
CA LEU A 185 -9.99 31.08 19.72
C LEU A 185 -9.19 32.37 19.44
N ARG A 186 -9.32 33.30 20.39
CA ARG A 186 -8.55 34.53 20.49
C ARG A 186 -7.13 34.20 20.94
N ILE A 187 -6.37 33.52 20.08
CA ILE A 187 -4.92 33.39 20.25
C ILE A 187 -4.30 34.66 19.68
N HIS A 188 -4.20 35.66 20.56
CA HIS A 188 -3.32 36.83 20.48
C HIS A 188 -2.75 37.20 19.10
N THR A 189 -3.41 38.19 18.48
CA THR A 189 -2.79 39.27 17.69
C THR A 189 -1.94 38.88 16.50
N VAL A 190 -2.48 38.07 15.59
CA VAL A 190 -2.12 38.15 14.17
C VAL A 190 -3.36 37.83 13.31
N GLU A 191 -3.93 38.83 12.66
CA GLU A 191 -4.82 38.67 11.51
C GLU A 191 -4.03 38.07 10.34
N LEU A 192 -3.89 36.74 10.32
CA LEU A 192 -3.48 36.03 9.11
C LEU A 192 -4.61 35.03 8.81
N MET A 193 -5.41 35.39 7.80
CA MET A 193 -6.56 34.69 7.20
C MET A 193 -7.94 35.08 7.76
N HIS A 194 -8.75 35.71 6.90
CA HIS A 194 -10.14 36.05 7.17
C HIS A 194 -10.90 34.82 7.70
N PRO A 195 -11.64 34.91 8.82
CA PRO A 195 -12.44 33.81 9.37
C PRO A 195 -13.49 33.25 8.39
N ALA A 196 -13.83 34.02 7.35
CA ALA A 196 -14.64 33.55 6.23
C ALA A 196 -13.96 32.46 5.39
N ALA A 197 -12.64 32.54 5.15
CA ALA A 197 -11.91 31.57 4.34
C ALA A 197 -11.73 30.22 5.06
N ALA A 198 -11.53 30.24 6.39
CA ALA A 198 -11.49 29.03 7.20
C ALA A 198 -12.84 28.32 7.24
N ARG A 199 -13.94 29.07 7.35
CA ARG A 199 -15.31 28.54 7.27
C ARG A 199 -15.57 27.91 5.89
N GLU A 200 -15.17 28.59 4.82
CA GLU A 200 -15.37 28.08 3.46
C GLU A 200 -14.53 26.83 3.19
N ALA A 201 -13.29 26.79 3.68
CA ALA A 201 -12.42 25.61 3.55
C ALA A 201 -12.96 24.38 4.31
N VAL A 202 -13.47 24.56 5.54
CA VAL A 202 -14.10 23.48 6.32
C VAL A 202 -15.37 22.98 5.64
N ARG A 203 -16.19 23.90 5.11
CA ARG A 203 -17.42 23.54 4.39
C ARG A 203 -17.12 22.76 3.10
N ILE A 204 -16.17 23.23 2.30
CA ILE A 204 -15.72 22.54 1.07
C ILE A 204 -15.12 21.17 1.42
N GLY A 205 -14.31 21.08 2.47
CA GLY A 205 -13.73 19.82 2.93
C GLY A 205 -14.79 18.80 3.37
N THR A 206 -15.78 19.25 4.14
CA THR A 206 -16.86 18.38 4.64
C THR A 206 -17.76 17.91 3.49
N GLN A 207 -18.09 18.79 2.54
CA GLN A 207 -18.86 18.46 1.34
C GLN A 207 -18.11 17.49 0.42
N GLY A 208 -16.79 17.69 0.25
CA GLY A 208 -15.92 16.80 -0.50
C GLY A 208 -15.87 15.39 0.09
N ALA A 209 -15.70 15.29 1.41
CA ALA A 209 -15.69 14.01 2.12
C ALA A 209 -17.03 13.26 1.98
N LEU A 210 -18.16 13.96 2.06
CA LEU A 210 -19.49 13.38 1.90
C LEU A 210 -19.78 12.95 0.46
N TRP A 211 -19.27 13.67 -0.53
CA TRP A 211 -19.32 13.27 -1.93
C TRP A 211 -18.51 12.00 -2.18
N LEU A 212 -17.29 11.96 -1.66
CA LEU A 212 -16.41 10.79 -1.73
C LEU A 212 -17.08 9.56 -1.12
N LEU A 213 -17.71 9.73 0.06
CA LEU A 213 -18.43 8.66 0.75
C LEU A 213 -19.65 8.16 -0.04
N ARG A 214 -20.45 9.06 -0.64
CA ARG A 214 -21.58 8.69 -1.51
C ARG A 214 -21.12 7.90 -2.73
N PHE A 215 -20.05 8.35 -3.37
CA PHE A 215 -19.47 7.67 -4.52
C PHE A 215 -18.93 6.28 -4.14
N GLY A 216 -18.27 6.18 -2.98
CA GLY A 216 -17.80 4.92 -2.41
C GLY A 216 -18.92 3.91 -2.15
N ILE A 217 -20.04 4.35 -1.56
CA ILE A 217 -21.20 3.49 -1.30
C ILE A 217 -21.85 3.01 -2.61
N LEU A 218 -22.07 3.92 -3.57
CA LEU A 218 -22.66 3.59 -4.86
C LEU A 218 -21.79 2.60 -5.66
N TYR A 219 -20.47 2.80 -5.58
CA TYR A 219 -19.48 1.92 -6.21
C TYR A 219 -19.45 0.53 -5.56
N ALA A 220 -19.41 0.46 -4.23
CA ALA A 220 -19.44 -0.80 -3.49
C ALA A 220 -20.72 -1.60 -3.80
N TRP A 221 -21.87 -0.93 -3.91
CA TRP A 221 -23.12 -1.55 -4.32
C TRP A 221 -23.04 -2.14 -5.73
N GLY A 222 -22.54 -1.38 -6.70
CA GLY A 222 -22.38 -1.86 -8.08
C GLY A 222 -21.45 -3.08 -8.14
N LEU A 223 -20.33 -3.04 -7.44
CA LEU A 223 -19.34 -4.13 -7.39
C LEU A 223 -19.91 -5.42 -6.76
N LEU A 224 -20.61 -5.30 -5.63
CA LEU A 224 -21.24 -6.44 -4.95
C LEU A 224 -22.38 -7.05 -5.79
N THR A 225 -23.12 -6.22 -6.51
CA THR A 225 -24.19 -6.66 -7.43
C THR A 225 -23.62 -7.41 -8.64
N LEU A 226 -22.54 -6.90 -9.23
CA LEU A 226 -21.82 -7.53 -10.34
C LEU A 226 -21.13 -8.85 -9.93
N SER A 227 -20.69 -8.96 -8.68
CA SER A 227 -20.09 -10.18 -8.10
C SER A 227 -21.08 -11.33 -7.93
N LEU A 228 -22.39 -11.05 -7.91
CA LEU A 228 -23.43 -12.03 -7.59
C LEU A 228 -23.98 -12.78 -8.81
N PHE A 229 -23.64 -12.32 -10.02
CA PHE A 229 -24.01 -12.96 -11.27
C PHE A 229 -22.81 -13.71 -11.85
N ASP A 230 -22.94 -15.03 -12.05
CA ASP A 230 -21.86 -15.88 -12.59
C ASP A 230 -21.35 -15.40 -13.96
N SER A 231 -22.20 -14.82 -14.81
CA SER A 231 -21.79 -14.26 -16.11
C SER A 231 -20.96 -12.97 -16.00
N THR A 232 -21.07 -12.24 -14.88
CA THR A 232 -20.40 -10.95 -14.65
C THR A 232 -19.29 -11.02 -13.61
N ARG A 233 -19.09 -12.18 -12.98
CA ARG A 233 -18.00 -12.48 -12.03
C ARG A 233 -16.61 -12.24 -12.60
N ALA A 234 -16.40 -12.57 -13.87
CA ALA A 234 -15.14 -12.30 -14.58
C ALA A 234 -14.90 -10.81 -14.81
N LEU A 235 -15.96 -10.02 -15.04
CA LEU A 235 -15.88 -8.56 -15.15
C LEU A 235 -15.68 -7.91 -13.77
N ALA A 236 -16.33 -8.44 -12.74
CA ALA A 236 -16.12 -8.05 -11.35
C ALA A 236 -14.67 -8.31 -10.93
N GLN A 237 -14.11 -9.50 -11.15
CA GLN A 237 -12.70 -9.80 -10.86
C GLN A 237 -11.72 -8.92 -11.66
N ARG A 238 -12.01 -8.61 -12.93
CA ARG A 238 -11.18 -7.69 -13.74
C ARG A 238 -11.26 -6.24 -13.23
N MET A 239 -12.42 -5.80 -12.74
CA MET A 239 -12.55 -4.48 -12.12
C MET A 239 -11.90 -4.44 -10.72
N THR A 240 -12.06 -5.48 -9.90
CA THR A 240 -11.41 -5.61 -8.59
C THR A 240 -9.89 -5.57 -8.74
N GLY A 241 -9.31 -6.30 -9.71
CA GLY A 241 -7.86 -6.28 -9.96
C GLY A 241 -7.32 -4.96 -10.51
N ARG A 242 -8.13 -4.18 -11.24
CA ARG A 242 -7.75 -2.85 -11.75
C ARG A 242 -8.05 -1.68 -10.81
N LEU A 243 -8.92 -1.84 -9.81
CA LEU A 243 -9.23 -0.79 -8.84
C LEU A 243 -8.60 -0.99 -7.47
N PHE A 244 -8.44 -2.23 -6.99
CA PHE A 244 -7.77 -2.45 -5.70
C PHE A 244 -6.25 -2.35 -5.80
N SER A 245 -5.65 -2.51 -6.99
CA SER A 245 -4.22 -2.22 -7.18
C SER A 245 -3.90 -0.72 -7.05
N PRO A 246 -4.60 0.23 -7.72
CA PRO A 246 -4.35 1.64 -7.47
C PRO A 246 -4.82 2.09 -6.09
N GLY A 247 -5.85 1.46 -5.51
CA GLY A 247 -6.29 1.76 -4.13
C GLY A 247 -5.25 1.35 -3.08
N ALA A 248 -4.68 0.15 -3.20
CA ALA A 248 -3.59 -0.32 -2.33
C ALA A 248 -2.31 0.50 -2.55
N GLU A 249 -1.95 0.80 -3.80
CA GLU A 249 -0.84 1.71 -4.10
C GLU A 249 -1.09 3.12 -3.56
N PHE A 250 -2.33 3.62 -3.60
CA PHE A 250 -2.67 4.92 -3.04
C PHE A 250 -2.60 4.91 -1.51
N LEU A 251 -3.04 3.83 -0.86
CA LEU A 251 -2.94 3.67 0.59
C LEU A 251 -1.48 3.51 1.04
N GLU A 252 -0.66 2.81 0.27
CA GLU A 252 0.78 2.67 0.47
C GLU A 252 1.50 4.00 0.24
N ARG A 253 1.15 4.76 -0.81
CA ARG A 253 1.68 6.11 -1.07
C ARG A 253 1.24 7.10 0.00
N LEU A 254 -0.01 7.03 0.47
CA LEU A 254 -0.50 7.84 1.58
C LEU A 254 0.27 7.50 2.86
N GLY A 255 0.44 6.22 3.16
CA GLY A 255 1.25 5.74 4.29
C GLY A 255 2.69 6.21 4.21
N ALA A 256 3.30 6.17 3.03
CA ALA A 256 4.66 6.68 2.78
C ALA A 256 4.77 8.21 2.90
N GLN A 257 3.68 8.95 2.71
CA GLN A 257 3.64 10.41 2.89
C GLN A 257 3.39 10.85 4.34
N VAL A 258 2.84 9.98 5.20
CA VAL A 258 2.62 10.30 6.63
C VAL A 258 3.91 10.76 7.33
N PRO A 259 5.06 10.05 7.22
CA PRO A 259 6.31 10.51 7.82
C PRO A 259 6.76 11.88 7.32
N ILE A 260 6.62 12.16 6.02
CA ILE A 260 7.02 13.44 5.40
C ILE A 260 6.12 14.57 5.92
N LEU A 261 4.81 14.32 6.03
CA LEU A 261 3.85 15.29 6.57
C LEU A 261 4.14 15.60 8.05
N VAL A 262 4.45 14.58 8.85
CA VAL A 262 4.83 14.74 10.26
C VAL A 262 6.12 15.54 10.37
N ALA A 263 7.15 15.22 9.58
CA ALA A 263 8.41 15.96 9.57
C ALA A 263 8.19 17.43 9.17
N PHE A 264 7.36 17.69 8.16
CA PHE A 264 6.99 19.03 7.73
C PHE A 264 6.26 19.79 8.84
N LEU A 265 5.29 19.17 9.51
CA LEU A 265 4.53 19.77 10.61
C LEU A 265 5.45 20.14 11.78
N ILE A 266 6.33 19.23 12.20
CA ILE A 266 7.32 19.48 13.25
C ILE A 266 8.25 20.63 12.84
N GLY A 267 8.76 20.61 11.60
CA GLY A 267 9.61 21.68 11.07
C GLY A 267 8.92 23.04 11.06
N ALA A 268 7.64 23.10 10.67
CA ALA A 268 6.85 24.32 10.69
C ALA A 268 6.66 24.86 12.13
N VAL A 269 6.40 23.98 13.10
CA VAL A 269 6.29 24.36 14.51
C VAL A 269 7.62 24.90 15.04
N VAL A 270 8.73 24.22 14.78
CA VAL A 270 10.07 24.66 15.19
C VAL A 270 10.41 26.01 14.56
N LEU A 271 10.11 26.20 13.27
CA LEU A 271 10.31 27.46 12.57
C LEU A 271 9.52 28.60 13.22
N LEU A 272 8.23 28.38 13.50
CA LEU A 272 7.37 29.38 14.14
C LEU A 272 7.91 29.78 15.52
N ILE A 273 8.36 28.79 16.31
CA ILE A 273 8.96 29.02 17.63
C ILE A 273 10.26 29.83 17.48
N ALA A 274 11.14 29.44 16.56
CA ALA A 274 12.42 30.12 16.34
C ALA A 274 12.23 31.59 15.90
N VAL A 275 11.32 31.84 14.95
CA VAL A 275 11.00 33.20 14.50
C VAL A 275 10.38 34.02 15.62
N ARG A 276 9.43 33.46 16.37
CA ARG A 276 8.84 34.17 17.52
C ARG A 276 9.86 34.47 18.59
N PHE A 277 10.72 33.51 18.92
CA PHE A 277 11.76 33.68 19.91
C PHE A 277 12.74 34.79 19.49
N ALA A 278 13.19 34.77 18.23
CA ALA A 278 14.07 35.82 17.70
C ALA A 278 13.41 37.21 17.81
N LEU A 279 12.18 37.35 17.30
CA LEU A 279 11.48 38.64 17.36
C LEU A 279 11.22 39.11 18.79
N ALA A 280 10.85 38.20 19.70
CA ALA A 280 10.61 38.51 21.10
C ALA A 280 11.91 38.94 21.82
N TYR A 281 13.02 38.23 21.56
CA TYR A 281 14.33 38.56 22.11
C TYR A 281 14.79 39.97 21.71
N PHE A 282 14.71 40.29 20.41
CA PHE A 282 15.08 41.63 19.94
C PHE A 282 14.10 42.73 20.39
N ALA A 283 12.82 42.41 20.56
CA ALA A 283 11.86 43.34 21.16
C ALA A 283 12.16 43.62 22.64
N ALA A 284 12.73 42.65 23.38
CA ALA A 284 13.17 42.87 24.76
C ALA A 284 14.41 43.78 24.83
N ILE A 285 15.35 43.64 23.88
CA ILE A 285 16.49 44.55 23.73
C ILE A 285 16.03 45.97 23.38
N GLU A 286 15.06 46.12 22.47
CA GLU A 286 14.49 47.43 22.11
C GLU A 286 13.89 48.16 23.32
N LYS A 287 13.29 47.40 24.25
CA LYS A 287 12.72 47.94 25.50
C LYS A 287 13.74 48.19 26.61
N GLY A 288 15.00 47.78 26.43
CA GLY A 288 16.03 47.87 27.46
C GLY A 288 15.84 46.88 28.63
N GLU A 289 15.00 45.86 28.47
CA GLU A 289 14.79 44.80 29.48
C GLU A 289 15.99 43.83 29.53
N VAL A 290 16.77 43.77 28.44
CA VAL A 290 17.96 42.93 28.28
C VAL A 290 19.10 43.83 27.82
N ASP A 291 20.10 44.00 28.66
CA ASP A 291 21.30 44.74 28.30
C ASP A 291 22.20 43.86 27.43
N SER A 292 22.59 44.37 26.26
CA SER A 292 23.37 43.60 25.29
C SER A 292 24.54 44.42 24.76
N ASP A 293 25.75 43.87 24.92
CA ASP A 293 27.01 44.54 24.56
C ASP A 293 27.19 44.75 23.04
N TRP A 294 26.46 43.99 22.21
CA TRP A 294 26.66 43.94 20.76
C TRP A 294 25.49 44.50 19.95
N ALA A 295 24.28 44.60 20.50
CA ALA A 295 23.10 45.13 19.83
C ALA A 295 22.54 46.33 20.58
N ARG A 296 22.60 47.51 19.96
CA ARG A 296 22.02 48.74 20.51
C ARG A 296 20.48 48.71 20.40
N PRO A 297 19.74 49.27 21.37
CA PRO A 297 18.27 49.29 21.36
C PRO A 297 17.67 49.90 20.08
N GLU A 298 18.33 50.94 19.55
CA GLU A 298 17.97 51.66 18.32
C GLU A 298 18.00 50.80 17.05
N THR A 299 18.88 49.78 16.98
CA THR A 299 18.99 48.88 15.83
C THR A 299 18.25 47.56 16.03
N ALA A 300 17.89 47.23 17.28
CA ALA A 300 17.33 45.93 17.67
C ALA A 300 16.11 45.52 16.83
N ARG A 301 15.22 46.47 16.51
CA ARG A 301 14.02 46.21 15.70
C ARG A 301 14.35 45.79 14.26
N VAL A 302 15.36 46.42 13.65
CA VAL A 302 15.80 46.09 12.28
C VAL A 302 16.55 44.77 12.29
N THR A 303 17.48 44.59 13.23
CA THR A 303 18.26 43.37 13.39
C THR A 303 17.36 42.16 13.63
N GLY A 304 16.33 42.27 14.47
CA GLY A 304 15.40 41.17 14.74
C GLY A 304 14.59 40.73 13.53
N ARG A 305 14.15 41.67 12.68
CA ARG A 305 13.50 41.32 11.40
C ARG A 305 14.47 40.67 10.43
N LEU A 306 15.71 41.13 10.38
CA LEU A 306 16.75 40.56 9.51
C LEU A 306 17.09 39.13 9.94
N VAL A 307 17.21 38.88 11.24
CA VAL A 307 17.42 37.54 11.80
C VAL A 307 16.22 36.64 11.55
N ALA A 308 14.99 37.12 11.77
CA ALA A 308 13.77 36.37 11.47
C ALA A 308 13.68 36.01 9.97
N PHE A 309 14.00 36.95 9.09
CA PHE A 309 14.10 36.70 7.65
C PHE A 309 15.16 35.65 7.33
N GLY A 310 16.34 35.73 7.96
CA GLY A 310 17.40 34.73 7.83
C GLY A 310 16.99 33.34 8.31
N ILE A 311 16.25 33.24 9.43
CA ILE A 311 15.69 31.98 9.93
C ILE A 311 14.69 31.38 8.93
N VAL A 312 13.78 32.20 8.39
CA VAL A 312 12.80 31.76 7.38
C VAL A 312 13.51 31.30 6.10
N LEU A 313 14.48 32.07 5.62
CA LEU A 313 15.28 31.73 4.45
C LEU A 313 16.07 30.42 4.68
N GLY A 314 16.67 30.27 5.86
CA GLY A 314 17.36 29.06 6.28
C GLY A 314 16.43 27.86 6.38
N ALA A 315 15.22 28.02 6.91
CA ALA A 315 14.24 26.94 6.96
C ALA A 315 13.71 26.56 5.58
N MET A 316 13.55 27.53 4.67
CA MET A 316 13.24 27.27 3.26
C MET A 316 14.29 26.34 2.63
N LEU A 317 15.56 26.47 3.00
CA LEU A 317 16.66 25.60 2.56
C LEU A 317 16.44 24.13 2.93
N PHE A 318 15.86 23.86 4.10
CA PHE A 318 15.59 22.51 4.59
C PHE A 318 14.24 21.96 4.09
N VAL A 319 13.24 22.83 3.94
CA VAL A 319 11.88 22.45 3.54
C VAL A 319 11.79 22.12 2.05
N VAL A 320 12.52 22.84 1.19
CA VAL A 320 12.48 22.62 -0.27
C VAL A 320 12.94 21.21 -0.67
N PRO A 321 14.05 20.65 -0.16
CA PRO A 321 14.43 19.26 -0.39
C PRO A 321 13.39 18.26 0.14
N LEU A 322 12.85 18.52 1.33
CA LEU A 322 11.87 17.64 1.99
C LEU A 322 10.55 17.54 1.20
N LEU A 323 10.08 18.65 0.63
CA LEU A 323 8.87 18.71 -0.17
C LEU A 323 9.05 18.06 -1.55
N THR A 324 10.25 18.18 -2.14
CA THR A 324 10.42 17.80 -3.54
C THR A 324 10.64 16.30 -3.70
N GLY A 325 11.24 15.61 -2.71
CA GLY A 325 11.27 14.15 -2.59
C GLY A 325 11.88 13.36 -3.78
N LYS A 326 12.30 14.05 -4.83
CA LYS A 326 12.91 13.55 -6.06
C LYS A 326 13.99 14.54 -6.49
N ASP A 327 15.18 14.02 -6.72
CA ASP A 327 16.39 14.82 -6.98
C ASP A 327 16.31 15.67 -8.25
N ASP A 328 15.40 15.33 -9.18
CA ASP A 328 15.26 15.99 -10.49
C ASP A 328 14.08 16.98 -10.63
N GLY A 329 13.35 17.26 -9.55
CA GLY A 329 12.22 18.18 -9.59
C GLY A 329 12.60 19.60 -10.05
N LEU A 330 11.75 20.20 -10.90
CA LEU A 330 11.92 21.60 -11.36
C LEU A 330 11.98 22.58 -10.18
N LEU A 331 11.19 22.32 -9.12
CA LEU A 331 11.21 23.07 -7.87
C LEU A 331 12.55 22.95 -7.12
N THR A 332 13.18 21.77 -7.09
CA THR A 332 14.52 21.58 -6.51
C THR A 332 15.54 22.43 -7.26
N ARG A 333 15.52 22.39 -8.60
CA ARG A 333 16.46 23.14 -9.45
C ARG A 333 16.30 24.65 -9.27
N VAL A 334 15.06 25.15 -9.26
CA VAL A 334 14.76 26.57 -9.01
C VAL A 334 15.18 26.97 -7.58
N GLY A 335 14.93 26.11 -6.59
CA GLY A 335 15.36 26.33 -5.21
C GLY A 335 16.88 26.44 -5.08
N VAL A 336 17.63 25.50 -5.64
CA VAL A 336 19.11 25.51 -5.62
C VAL A 336 19.67 26.74 -6.35
N LEU A 337 19.08 27.14 -7.49
CA LEU A 337 19.49 28.35 -8.20
C LEU A 337 19.22 29.62 -7.40
N ALA A 338 18.05 29.73 -6.75
CA ALA A 338 17.72 30.85 -5.89
C ALA A 338 18.70 30.95 -4.70
N LEU A 339 19.09 29.81 -4.12
CA LEU A 339 20.09 29.75 -3.06
C LEU A 339 21.48 30.14 -3.55
N GLY A 340 21.89 29.68 -4.72
CA GLY A 340 23.12 30.11 -5.37
C GLY A 340 23.14 31.63 -5.60
N ALA A 341 22.02 32.22 -6.03
CA ALA A 341 21.91 33.66 -6.22
C ALA A 341 22.04 34.43 -4.90
N VAL A 342 21.42 33.97 -3.81
CA VAL A 342 21.57 34.60 -2.49
C VAL A 342 23.00 34.47 -1.96
N ALA A 343 23.62 33.30 -2.10
CA ALA A 343 25.01 33.09 -1.72
C ALA A 343 25.96 34.04 -2.47
N LEU A 344 25.74 34.20 -3.80
CA LEU A 344 26.49 35.15 -4.61
C LEU A 344 26.25 36.60 -4.16
N ALA A 345 25.01 36.98 -3.84
CA ALA A 345 24.68 38.31 -3.35
C ALA A 345 25.36 38.65 -2.02
N LEU A 346 25.58 37.66 -1.14
CA LEU A 346 26.24 37.83 0.16
C LEU A 346 27.78 37.85 0.08
N THR A 347 28.37 37.54 -1.08
CA THR A 347 29.84 37.48 -1.27
C THR A 347 30.59 38.72 -0.76
N PRO A 348 30.15 39.97 -1.04
CA PRO A 348 30.86 41.16 -0.57
C PRO A 348 30.88 41.29 0.96
N LEU A 349 29.79 40.88 1.63
CA LEU A 349 29.72 40.87 3.10
C LEU A 349 30.73 39.87 3.69
N TRP A 350 30.78 38.66 3.13
CA TRP A 350 31.72 37.63 3.56
C TRP A 350 33.18 38.05 3.34
N ALA A 351 33.48 38.68 2.21
CA ALA A 351 34.81 39.20 1.91
C ALA A 351 35.22 40.32 2.88
N SER A 352 34.30 41.25 3.21
CA SER A 352 34.52 42.29 4.22
C SER A 352 34.84 41.70 5.59
N CYS A 353 34.03 40.71 6.01
CA CYS A 353 34.18 40.02 7.29
C CYS A 353 35.51 39.26 7.37
N ALA A 354 35.91 38.55 6.32
CA ALA A 354 37.17 37.82 6.28
C ALA A 354 38.39 38.75 6.44
N LEU A 355 38.35 39.93 5.82
CA LEU A 355 39.38 40.96 5.96
C LEU A 355 39.39 41.57 7.37
N GLY A 356 38.21 41.86 7.94
CA GLY A 356 38.06 42.39 9.30
C GLY A 356 38.53 41.41 10.38
N ILE A 357 38.16 40.13 10.30
CA ILE A 357 38.64 39.06 11.21
C ILE A 357 40.17 39.02 11.22
N ARG A 358 40.79 39.08 10.04
CA ARG A 358 42.25 39.09 9.94
C ARG A 358 42.85 40.29 10.66
N LEU A 359 42.26 41.48 10.55
CA LEU A 359 42.75 42.68 11.22
C LEU A 359 42.60 42.60 12.75
N VAL A 360 41.43 42.18 13.23
CA VAL A 360 41.12 42.04 14.66
C VAL A 360 42.03 41.00 15.33
N TYR A 361 42.19 39.82 14.71
CA TYR A 361 42.98 38.73 15.29
C TYR A 361 44.48 38.87 15.08
N ALA A 362 44.91 39.32 13.90
CA ALA A 362 46.35 39.45 13.64
C ALA A 362 46.95 40.65 14.39
N ARG A 363 46.14 41.59 14.89
CA ARG A 363 46.57 42.76 15.69
C ARG A 363 47.73 43.56 15.08
N HIS A 364 47.83 43.59 13.74
CA HIS A 364 48.88 44.34 13.04
C HIS A 364 48.62 45.86 13.06
N ILE A 365 47.36 46.25 13.31
CA ILE A 365 46.90 47.63 13.43
C ILE A 365 46.17 47.74 14.77
N ARG A 366 46.58 48.70 15.61
CA ARG A 366 45.98 48.94 16.92
C ARG A 366 45.24 50.27 16.93
N VAL A 367 44.27 50.38 17.83
CA VAL A 367 43.64 51.67 18.14
C VAL A 367 44.74 52.65 18.58
N GLY A 368 44.76 53.83 17.97
CA GLY A 368 45.76 54.87 18.14
C GLY A 368 46.92 54.86 17.13
N ASP A 369 47.07 53.82 16.31
CA ASP A 369 48.10 53.78 15.26
C ASP A 369 47.75 54.76 14.12
N PHE A 370 48.76 55.43 13.56
CA PHE A 370 48.62 56.19 12.31
C PHE A 370 48.82 55.25 11.12
N VAL A 371 47.79 55.08 10.30
CA VAL A 371 47.79 54.15 9.17
C VAL A 371 47.25 54.83 7.92
N VAL A 372 47.70 54.35 6.76
CA VAL A 372 47.03 54.64 5.48
C VAL A 372 46.28 53.38 5.08
N TYR A 373 44.95 53.44 5.14
CA TYR A 373 44.07 52.29 4.88
C TYR A 373 43.01 52.68 3.85
N GLY A 374 42.88 51.89 2.79
CA GLY A 374 41.89 52.14 1.72
C GLY A 374 42.05 53.48 1.00
N GLY A 375 43.27 54.06 0.98
CA GLY A 375 43.55 55.36 0.34
C GLY A 375 43.40 56.58 1.26
N HIS A 376 42.90 56.41 2.49
CA HIS A 376 42.79 57.47 3.49
C HIS A 376 43.87 57.33 4.57
N ALA A 377 44.48 58.44 4.96
CA ALA A 377 45.45 58.51 6.04
C ALA A 377 44.75 58.99 7.32
N GLY A 378 45.14 58.46 8.49
CA GLY A 378 44.58 58.91 9.76
C GLY A 378 44.95 58.02 10.94
N ARG A 379 44.54 58.42 12.14
CA ARG A 379 44.68 57.61 13.36
C ARG A 379 43.49 56.68 13.54
N VAL A 380 43.75 55.43 13.90
CA VAL A 380 42.70 54.43 14.10
C VAL A 380 41.94 54.70 15.40
N LEU A 381 40.64 54.94 15.29
CA LEU A 381 39.73 55.09 16.43
C LEU A 381 39.16 53.73 16.86
N GLU A 382 38.64 52.97 15.90
CA GLU A 382 37.96 51.70 16.13
C GLU A 382 38.19 50.76 14.94
N VAL A 383 38.38 49.47 15.22
CA VAL A 383 38.47 48.42 14.21
C VAL A 383 37.22 47.55 14.35
N GLY A 384 36.26 47.74 13.43
CA GLY A 384 35.07 46.93 13.33
C GLY A 384 35.30 45.64 12.54
N LEU A 385 34.23 44.87 12.34
CA LEU A 385 34.27 43.64 11.53
C LEU A 385 34.13 43.91 10.03
N PHE A 386 33.51 45.03 9.64
CA PHE A 386 33.22 45.39 8.25
C PHE A 386 33.95 46.65 7.80
N ASP A 387 34.32 47.51 8.74
CA ASP A 387 34.91 48.82 8.53
C ASP A 387 35.97 49.15 9.59
N ILE A 388 36.83 50.10 9.25
CA ILE A 388 37.74 50.75 10.20
C ILE A 388 37.40 52.24 10.26
N THR A 389 37.33 52.79 11.47
CA THR A 389 37.10 54.22 11.67
C THR A 389 38.44 54.90 11.92
N LEU A 390 38.78 55.85 11.06
CA LEU A 390 39.98 56.67 11.13
C LEU A 390 39.59 58.11 11.50
N ILE A 391 40.46 58.80 12.21
CA ILE A 391 40.42 60.26 12.37
C ILE A 391 41.48 60.85 11.46
N ASP A 392 41.05 61.68 10.52
CA ASP A 392 41.95 62.43 9.62
C ASP A 392 42.63 63.60 10.36
N ASP A 393 43.60 64.24 9.73
CA ASP A 393 44.33 65.39 10.28
C ASP A 393 43.41 66.61 10.52
N GLU A 394 42.24 66.65 9.87
CA GLU A 394 41.18 67.64 10.06
C GLU A 394 40.20 67.28 11.22
N ASP A 395 40.53 66.26 12.03
CA ASP A 395 39.72 65.74 13.14
C ASP A 395 38.33 65.19 12.73
N MET A 396 38.21 64.83 11.46
CA MET A 396 36.99 64.25 10.88
C MET A 396 37.01 62.72 10.97
N SER A 397 35.90 62.10 11.41
CA SER A 397 35.77 60.64 11.45
C SER A 397 35.47 60.08 10.06
N VAL A 398 36.40 59.33 9.48
CA VAL A 398 36.28 58.66 8.19
C VAL A 398 36.12 57.16 8.41
N ARG A 399 35.01 56.60 7.93
CA ARG A 399 34.72 55.16 8.02
C ARG A 399 35.06 54.50 6.69
N VAL A 400 36.08 53.66 6.69
CA VAL A 400 36.59 52.98 5.49
C VAL A 400 36.18 51.51 5.52
N PRO A 401 35.36 51.02 4.57
CA PRO A 401 35.03 49.60 4.46
C PRO A 401 36.26 48.74 4.15
N HIS A 402 36.36 47.54 4.72
CA HIS A 402 37.53 46.67 4.49
C HIS A 402 37.74 46.30 3.03
N LEU A 403 36.68 46.22 2.23
CA LEU A 403 36.81 45.92 0.80
C LEU A 403 37.67 46.94 0.04
N MET A 404 37.67 48.22 0.45
CA MET A 404 38.52 49.23 -0.19
C MET A 404 40.02 48.95 -0.02
N SER A 405 40.42 48.18 1.00
CA SER A 405 41.82 47.79 1.18
C SER A 405 42.31 46.78 0.15
N LEU A 406 41.43 46.19 -0.65
CA LEU A 406 41.83 45.30 -1.75
C LEU A 406 42.37 46.09 -2.95
N TRP A 407 41.83 47.29 -3.20
CA TRP A 407 42.25 48.13 -4.32
C TRP A 407 43.40 49.09 -3.96
N HIS A 408 43.56 49.42 -2.68
CA HIS A 408 44.58 50.34 -2.22
C HIS A 408 45.57 49.70 -1.24
N VAL A 409 46.85 50.03 -1.42
CA VAL A 409 47.93 49.52 -0.58
C VAL A 409 47.76 50.03 0.86
N THR A 410 47.75 49.09 1.81
CA THR A 410 47.71 49.42 3.24
C THR A 410 49.11 49.71 3.76
N ARG A 411 49.31 50.86 4.39
CA ARG A 411 50.57 51.20 5.10
C ARG A 411 50.30 51.26 6.59
N ALA A 412 50.96 50.38 7.34
CA ALA A 412 50.84 50.30 8.80
C ALA A 412 52.22 50.46 9.46
N PRO A 413 52.28 50.97 10.70
CA PRO A 413 53.53 51.18 11.42
C PRO A 413 54.16 49.83 11.81
N VAL A 414 55.42 49.63 11.41
CA VAL A 414 56.19 48.45 11.81
C VAL A 414 56.48 48.51 13.30
N HIS A 415 55.75 47.71 14.08
CA HIS A 415 55.99 47.59 15.51
C HIS A 415 57.39 47.00 15.78
N ARG A 416 58.23 47.75 16.51
CA ARG A 416 59.69 47.56 16.68
C ARG A 416 60.22 46.19 17.15
N ARG A 417 59.36 45.19 17.44
CA ARG A 417 59.84 43.83 17.81
C ARG A 417 60.53 43.11 16.64
N GLU A 418 60.12 43.34 15.39
CA GLU A 418 60.75 42.68 14.22
C GLU A 418 62.06 43.33 13.74
N ARG A 419 62.32 44.60 14.09
CA ARG A 419 63.53 45.31 13.64
C ARG A 419 64.79 44.77 14.31
N ARG A 420 64.70 44.29 15.56
CA ARG A 420 65.84 43.68 16.26
C ARG A 420 66.26 42.36 15.64
N GLU A 421 65.32 41.54 15.15
CA GLU A 421 65.64 40.26 14.50
C GLU A 421 66.14 40.41 13.06
N ARG A 422 65.60 41.35 12.27
CA ARG A 422 66.12 41.62 10.92
C ARG A 422 67.51 42.25 10.93
N VAL A 423 67.80 43.16 11.87
CA VAL A 423 69.16 43.72 12.02
C VAL A 423 70.14 42.67 12.53
N ARG A 424 69.68 41.68 13.32
CA ARG A 424 70.52 40.55 13.76
C ARG A 424 70.82 39.58 12.62
N ARG A 425 69.83 39.19 11.80
CA ARG A 425 70.04 38.33 10.61
C ARG A 425 70.76 39.02 9.45
N GLY A 426 70.68 40.35 9.35
CA GLY A 426 71.45 41.12 8.36
C GLY A 426 72.90 41.37 8.76
N ARG A 427 73.29 41.09 10.02
CA ARG A 427 74.69 41.12 10.50
C ARG A 427 75.37 39.74 10.47
N GLU A 428 74.61 38.68 10.25
CA GLU A 428 75.10 37.28 10.17
C GLU A 428 75.24 36.79 8.71
N ARG A 429 75.06 37.67 7.72
CA ARG A 429 75.27 37.37 6.29
C ARG A 429 76.41 38.17 5.72
#